data_AF-A0A352DRT4-F1
#
_entry.id   AF-A0A352DRT4-F1
#
_cell.length_a   1.000
_cell.length_b   1.000
_cell.length_c   1.000
_cell.angle_alpha   90.00
_cell.angle_beta   90.00
_cell.angle_gamma   90.00
#
_symmetry.space_group_name_H-M   'P 1'
#
loop_
_entity.id
_entity.type
_entity.pdbx_description
1 polymer ?
#
loop_
_entity_poly.entity_id
_entity_poly.type
_entity_poly.pdbx_seq_one_letter_code
_entity_poly.pdbx_strand_id
1 'polypeptide(L)'
;MADAPVVFATVAVAAILDLRHRVLRAGRPFESARFEGDDADTTRHYAALLEGEAVACLTLMAAAWKGPPPAGGRGRHTSQSAGSVPKT
;
A
#
# COMPACT_ATOMS: atom_id res chain seq x y z
N MET A 1 23.03 -6.20 -24.51
CA MET A 1 22.84 -5.86 -23.08
C MET A 1 22.02 -6.99 -22.50
N ALA A 2 22.52 -7.69 -21.47
CA ALA A 2 21.73 -8.72 -20.81
C ALA A 2 20.61 -8.05 -20.02
N ASP A 3 19.42 -8.66 -20.01
CA ASP A 3 18.30 -8.19 -19.20
C ASP A 3 18.65 -8.42 -17.72
N ALA A 4 18.52 -7.39 -16.88
CA ALA A 4 18.83 -7.53 -15.46
C ALA A 4 17.72 -8.36 -14.77
N PRO A 5 18.07 -9.31 -13.89
CA PRO A 5 17.06 -10.17 -13.28
C PRO A 5 16.17 -9.39 -12.31
N VAL A 6 14.87 -9.69 -12.33
CA VAL A 6 13.92 -9.22 -11.31
C VAL A 6 13.93 -10.19 -10.13
N VAL A 7 14.17 -9.67 -8.93
CA VAL A 7 14.17 -10.43 -7.68
C VAL A 7 12.92 -10.10 -6.87
N PHE A 8 12.19 -11.12 -6.41
CA PHE A 8 11.03 -10.95 -5.53
C PHE A 8 11.43 -11.22 -4.07
N ALA A 9 11.08 -10.30 -3.17
CA ALA A 9 11.45 -10.41 -1.76
C ALA A 9 10.38 -9.83 -0.83
N THR A 10 10.34 -10.34 0.40
CA THR A 10 9.71 -9.63 1.53
C THR A 10 10.61 -8.49 1.95
N VAL A 11 10.03 -7.32 2.20
CA VAL A 11 10.77 -6.09 2.52
C VAL A 11 10.11 -5.35 3.67
N ALA A 12 10.84 -4.41 4.28
CA ALA A 12 10.24 -3.43 5.17
C ALA A 12 9.44 -2.39 4.38
N VAL A 13 8.44 -1.74 4.99
CA VAL A 13 7.65 -0.68 4.35
C VAL A 13 8.54 0.42 3.77
N ALA A 14 9.63 0.78 4.46
CA ALA A 14 10.56 1.83 4.03
C ALA A 14 11.12 1.59 2.62
N ALA A 15 11.35 0.33 2.23
CA ALA A 15 11.91 -0.02 0.92
C ALA A 15 10.94 0.21 -0.25
N ILE A 16 9.66 0.45 0.02
CA ILE A 16 8.63 0.65 -1.02
C ILE A 16 7.96 2.03 -0.94
N LEU A 17 8.35 2.90 0.01
CA LEU A 17 7.74 4.22 0.18
C LEU A 17 7.98 5.12 -1.03
N ASP A 18 9.19 5.13 -1.57
CA ASP A 18 9.53 5.93 -2.77
C ASP A 18 8.71 5.49 -3.98
N LEU A 19 8.57 4.18 -4.19
CA LEU A 19 7.74 3.64 -5.28
C LEU A 19 6.26 4.01 -5.09
N ARG A 20 5.71 3.80 -3.88
CA ARG A 20 4.32 4.16 -3.56
C ARG A 20 4.08 5.66 -3.73
N HIS A 21 5.02 6.49 -3.30
CA HIS A 21 4.91 7.94 -3.43
C HIS A 21 4.83 8.35 -4.89
N ARG A 22 5.82 7.90 -5.68
CA ARG A 22 5.93 8.19 -7.11
C ARG A 22 4.71 7.72 -7.92
N VAL A 23 4.15 6.55 -7.60
CA VAL A 23 3.08 5.91 -8.40
C VAL A 23 1.68 6.19 -7.85
N LEU A 24 1.44 5.98 -6.55
CA LEU A 24 0.10 6.04 -5.94
C LEU A 24 -0.24 7.43 -5.36
N ARG A 25 0.77 8.28 -5.17
CA ARG A 25 0.66 9.57 -4.48
C ARG A 25 1.38 10.71 -5.21
N ALA A 26 1.51 10.61 -6.54
CA ALA A 26 2.11 11.67 -7.34
C ALA A 26 1.43 13.03 -7.05
N GLY A 27 2.25 14.05 -6.76
CA GLY A 27 1.79 15.40 -6.40
C GLY A 27 1.26 15.57 -4.97
N ARG A 28 1.39 14.55 -4.10
CA ARG A 28 1.07 14.65 -2.66
C ARG A 28 2.34 14.62 -1.80
N PRO A 29 2.29 15.02 -0.52
CA PRO A 29 3.42 14.88 0.39
C PRO A 29 3.91 13.43 0.51
N PHE A 30 5.21 13.24 0.76
CA PHE A 30 5.83 11.92 0.85
C PHE A 30 5.18 11.04 1.91
N GLU A 31 4.82 11.64 3.04
CA GLU A 31 4.18 11.00 4.19
C GLU A 31 2.86 10.32 3.81
N SER A 32 2.18 10.80 2.75
CA SER A 32 0.93 10.20 2.26
C SER A 32 1.12 8.81 1.60
N ALA A 33 2.37 8.38 1.38
CA ALA A 33 2.71 7.04 0.92
C ALA A 33 2.75 5.99 2.05
N ARG A 34 2.73 6.43 3.31
CA ARG A 34 2.50 5.58 4.48
C ARG A 34 0.99 5.38 4.66
N PHE A 35 0.57 4.13 4.74
CA PHE A 35 -0.83 3.76 4.94
C PHE A 35 -1.05 3.26 6.36
N GLU A 36 -2.27 3.47 6.85
CA GLU A 36 -2.69 2.89 8.13
C GLU A 36 -2.56 1.37 8.08
N GLY A 37 -1.94 0.79 9.11
CA GLY A 37 -1.71 -0.65 9.20
C GLY A 37 -0.39 -1.14 8.57
N ASP A 38 0.43 -0.27 7.95
CA ASP A 38 1.75 -0.68 7.44
C ASP A 38 2.63 -1.28 8.54
N ASP A 39 2.62 -0.70 9.74
CA ASP A 39 3.46 -1.15 10.87
C ASP A 39 2.82 -2.29 11.70
N ALA A 40 1.68 -2.85 11.28
CA ALA A 40 1.03 -3.92 12.03
C ALA A 40 1.79 -5.26 11.88
N ASP A 41 1.91 -6.03 12.97
CA ASP A 41 2.60 -7.34 12.98
C ASP A 41 2.02 -8.37 12.01
N THR A 42 0.77 -8.19 11.59
CA THR A 42 0.07 -9.02 10.61
C THR A 42 0.29 -8.57 9.16
N THR A 43 0.89 -7.39 8.96
CA THR A 43 1.12 -6.83 7.64
C THR A 43 2.38 -7.43 7.02
N ARG A 44 2.31 -7.72 5.72
CA ARG A 44 3.44 -8.24 4.94
C ARG A 44 3.62 -7.39 3.69
N HIS A 45 4.84 -6.90 3.49
CA HIS A 45 5.21 -6.15 2.29
C HIS A 45 6.12 -6.98 1.40
N TYR A 46 5.91 -6.87 0.11
CA TYR A 46 6.68 -7.55 -0.92
C TYR A 46 7.09 -6.53 -1.99
N ALA A 47 8.25 -6.75 -2.59
CA ALA A 47 8.74 -5.96 -3.71
C ALA A 47 9.26 -6.86 -4.84
N ALA A 48 9.14 -6.35 -6.06
CA ALA A 48 9.94 -6.78 -7.20
C ALA A 48 11.10 -5.78 -7.36
N LEU A 49 12.32 -6.28 -7.31
CA LEU A 49 13.55 -5.50 -7.34
C LEU A 49 14.26 -5.69 -8.68
N LEU A 50 14.54 -4.61 -9.39
CA LEU A 50 15.39 -4.59 -10.57
C LEU A 50 16.64 -3.79 -10.21
N GLU A 51 17.81 -4.45 -10.26
CA GLU A 51 19.10 -3.81 -9.86
C GLU A 51 19.09 -3.20 -8.45
N GLY A 52 18.32 -3.80 -7.53
CA GLY A 52 18.18 -3.33 -6.14
C GLY A 52 17.08 -2.28 -5.93
N GLU A 53 16.48 -1.77 -7.00
CA GLU A 53 15.42 -0.75 -6.95
C GLU A 53 14.02 -1.38 -7.02
N ALA A 54 13.10 -0.91 -6.18
CA ALA A 54 11.72 -1.39 -6.21
C ALA A 54 10.97 -0.87 -7.45
N VAL A 55 10.59 -1.79 -8.33
CA VAL A 55 9.81 -1.51 -9.55
C VAL A 55 8.34 -1.91 -9.44
N ALA A 56 8.01 -2.80 -8.52
CA ALA A 56 6.63 -3.12 -8.11
C ALA A 56 6.58 -3.43 -6.61
N CYS A 57 5.44 -3.21 -5.98
CA CYS A 57 5.22 -3.60 -4.58
C CYS A 57 3.81 -4.15 -4.34
N LEU A 58 3.68 -5.03 -3.35
CA LEU A 58 2.43 -5.56 -2.84
C LEU A 58 2.45 -5.44 -1.32
N THR A 59 1.30 -5.11 -0.72
CA THR A 59 1.13 -5.14 0.74
C THR A 59 -0.15 -5.85 1.07
N LEU A 60 -0.05 -6.86 1.93
CA LEU A 60 -1.16 -7.63 2.43
C LEU A 60 -1.37 -7.26 3.89
N MET A 61 -2.58 -6.81 4.21
CA MET A 61 -3.00 -6.43 5.56
C MET A 61 -4.16 -7.33 5.97
N ALA A 62 -4.11 -7.86 7.20
CA ALA A 62 -5.23 -8.62 7.74
C ALA A 62 -6.43 -7.68 7.95
N ALA A 63 -7.59 -8.06 7.41
CA ALA A 63 -8.84 -7.32 7.59
C ALA A 63 -9.89 -8.25 8.19
N ALA A 64 -10.64 -7.73 9.18
CA ALA A 64 -11.80 -8.45 9.70
C ALA A 64 -12.89 -8.55 8.62
N TRP A 65 -13.30 -9.78 8.29
CA TRP A 65 -14.44 -10.02 7.43
C TRP A 65 -15.72 -9.53 8.12
N LYS A 66 -16.42 -8.57 7.51
CA LYS A 66 -17.64 -7.96 8.09
C LYS A 66 -18.95 -8.68 7.72
N GLY A 67 -18.88 -9.85 7.09
CA GLY A 67 -20.07 -10.54 6.56
C GLY A 67 -20.48 -10.02 5.19
N PRO A 68 -21.49 -10.65 4.55
CA PRO A 68 -22.09 -10.11 3.34
C PRO A 68 -22.72 -8.74 3.62
N PRO A 69 -22.76 -7.83 2.63
CA PRO A 69 -23.50 -6.59 2.77
C PRO A 69 -24.97 -6.90 3.08
N PRO A 70 -25.68 -6.02 3.83
CA PRO A 70 -27.10 -6.19 4.09
C PRO A 70 -27.88 -6.31 2.76
N ALA A 71 -28.86 -7.22 2.73
CA ALA A 71 -29.65 -7.50 1.53
C ALA A 71 -30.26 -6.20 0.95
N GLY A 72 -30.02 -5.94 -0.34
CA GLY A 72 -30.47 -4.73 -1.04
C GLY A 72 -29.48 -3.56 -1.03
N GLY A 73 -28.35 -3.67 -0.31
CA GLY A 73 -27.28 -2.69 -0.38
C GLY A 73 -26.49 -2.79 -1.68
N ARG A 74 -26.58 -1.79 -2.56
CA ARG A 74 -25.61 -1.63 -3.65
C ARG A 74 -24.25 -1.32 -3.04
N GLY A 75 -23.32 -2.28 -3.10
CA GLY A 75 -21.98 -2.15 -2.53
C GLY A 75 -21.27 -0.91 -3.07
N ARG A 76 -21.15 0.14 -2.24
CA ARG A 76 -20.25 1.25 -2.51
C ARG A 76 -18.87 0.85 -2.02
N HIS A 77 -17.90 0.82 -2.91
CA HIS A 77 -16.49 0.83 -2.53
C HIS A 77 -16.25 2.16 -1.82
N THR A 78 -16.19 2.13 -0.49
CA THR A 78 -15.69 3.27 0.28
C THR A 78 -14.18 3.12 0.28
N SER A 79 -13.49 3.89 -0.55
CA SER A 79 -12.12 4.26 -0.18
C SER A 79 -12.26 4.99 1.16
N GLN A 80 -11.53 4.57 2.19
CA GLN A 80 -11.36 5.44 3.36
C GLN A 80 -10.73 6.74 2.84
N SER A 81 -11.55 7.78 2.70
CA SER A 81 -11.07 9.14 2.57
C SER A 81 -10.58 9.57 3.95
N ALA A 82 -9.35 10.08 4.00
CA ALA A 82 -8.70 10.63 5.18
C ALA A 82 -9.67 11.39 6.10
N GLY A 83 -9.64 11.05 7.39
CA GLY A 83 -10.37 11.78 8.43
C GLY A 83 -10.00 13.27 8.37
N SER A 84 -11.03 14.11 8.31
CA SER A 84 -10.90 15.54 8.53
C SER A 84 -10.42 15.78 9.96
N VAL A 85 -9.22 16.31 10.12
CA VAL A 85 -8.75 16.84 11.41
C VAL A 85 -9.59 18.09 11.72
N PRO A 86 -10.30 18.17 12.85
CA PRO A 86 -10.97 19.40 13.24
C PRO A 86 -9.91 20.49 13.51
N LYS A 87 -10.01 21.62 12.81
CA LYS A 87 -9.25 22.82 13.18
C LYS A 87 -9.77 23.30 14.54
N THR A 88 -8.83 23.45 15.48
CA THR A 88 -9.00 24.19 16.72
C THR A 88 -9.08 25.69 16.44
#